data_AF-A0A354EJF6-F1
#
_entry.id   AF-A0A354EJF6-F1
#
_cell.length_a   1.000
_cell.length_b   1.000
_cell.length_c   1.000
_cell.angle_alpha   90.00
_cell.angle_beta   90.00
_cell.angle_gamma   90.00
#
_symmetry.space_group_name_H-M   'P 1'
#
loop_
_entity.id
_entity.type
_entity.pdbx_description
1 polymer ?
#
loop_
_entity_poly.entity_id
_entity_poly.type
_entity_poly.pdbx_seq_one_letter_code
_entity_poly.pdbx_strand_id
1 'polypeptide(L)' 'MHKKITCKTGLKKNVISKNVFEREIALCQKLNNEGDSKGCNWGKCTNCGVIPLLIKLYGGVLIEDKKELKEVKKEIFN' A
#
# COMPACT_ATOMS: atom_id res chain seq x y z
N MET A 1 -26.79 19.03 2.51
CA MET A 1 -26.21 18.39 3.71
C MET A 1 -24.79 17.94 3.38
N HIS A 2 -23.77 18.71 3.77
CA HIS A 2 -22.37 18.33 3.55
C HIS A 2 -22.01 17.22 4.54
N LYS A 3 -21.84 15.99 4.05
CA LYS A 3 -21.32 14.90 4.88
C LYS A 3 -19.90 15.26 5.33
N LYS A 4 -19.67 15.23 6.64
CA LYS A 4 -18.34 15.43 7.24
C LYS A 4 -17.41 14.34 6.70
N ILE A 5 -16.41 14.71 5.90
CA ILE A 5 -15.44 13.77 5.35
C ILE A 5 -14.56 13.28 6.49
N THR A 6 -14.41 11.96 6.59
CA THR A 6 -13.55 11.28 7.56
C THR A 6 -12.58 10.35 6.85
N CYS A 7 -11.52 9.92 7.52
CA CYS A 7 -10.58 8.91 7.00
C CYS A 7 -11.25 7.58 6.62
N LYS A 8 -12.39 7.28 7.23
CA LYS A 8 -13.21 6.08 6.98
C LYS A 8 -14.20 6.24 5.82
N THR A 9 -14.38 7.46 5.30
CA THR A 9 -15.37 7.75 4.26
C THR A 9 -14.97 7.08 2.94
N GLY A 10 -15.86 6.25 2.39
CA GLY A 10 -15.66 5.62 1.08
C GLY A 10 -14.73 4.41 1.08
N LEU A 11 -14.38 3.84 2.24
CA LEU A 11 -13.69 2.56 2.30
C LEU A 11 -14.59 1.45 1.75
N LYS A 12 -14.20 0.87 0.62
CA LYS A 12 -14.83 -0.29 0.01
C LYS A 12 -13.80 -1.41 -0.07
N LYS A 13 -14.21 -2.63 0.27
CA LYS A 13 -13.39 -3.83 0.10
C LYS A 13 -13.46 -4.29 -1.35
N ASN A 14 -12.39 -4.92 -1.84
CA ASN A 14 -12.28 -5.51 -3.18
C ASN A 14 -12.52 -4.50 -4.32
N VAL A 15 -12.08 -3.25 -4.18
CA VAL A 15 -12.03 -2.29 -5.30
C VAL A 15 -11.09 -2.79 -6.40
N ILE A 16 -10.00 -3.45 -5.99
CA ILE A 16 -9.15 -4.25 -6.86
C ILE A 16 -9.30 -5.73 -6.53
N SER A 17 -9.10 -6.59 -7.52
CA SER A 17 -9.10 -8.04 -7.31
C SER A 17 -7.84 -8.49 -6.57
N LYS A 18 -7.91 -9.66 -5.94
CA LYS A 18 -6.77 -10.29 -5.27
C LYS A 18 -5.56 -10.45 -6.20
N ASN A 19 -5.80 -10.87 -7.44
CA ASN A 19 -4.74 -11.03 -8.45
C ASN A 19 -4.02 -9.69 -8.74
N VAL A 20 -4.79 -8.60 -8.92
CA VAL A 20 -4.18 -7.27 -9.11
C VAL A 20 -3.36 -6.88 -7.88
N PHE A 21 -3.91 -7.06 -6.68
CA PHE A 21 -3.19 -6.77 -5.43
C PHE A 21 -1.85 -7.53 -5.35
N GLU A 22 -1.87 -8.85 -5.52
CA GLU A 22 -0.68 -9.71 -5.44
C GLU A 22 0.36 -9.35 -6.50
N ARG A 23 -0.08 -9.08 -7.74
CA ARG A 23 0.80 -8.65 -8.83
C ARG A 23 1.51 -7.33 -8.51
N GLU A 24 0.79 -6.33 -8.01
CA GLU A 24 1.39 -5.04 -7.67
C GLU A 24 2.33 -5.14 -6.46
N ILE A 25 2.03 -5.99 -5.46
CA ILE A 25 2.94 -6.30 -4.35
C ILE A 25 4.23 -6.96 -4.86
N ALA A 26 4.11 -7.96 -5.73
CA ALA A 26 5.27 -8.63 -6.32
C ALA A 26 6.15 -7.67 -7.14
N LEU A 27 5.54 -6.72 -7.85
CA LEU A 27 6.28 -5.66 -8.55
C LEU A 27 7.04 -4.77 -7.56
N CYS A 28 6.42 -4.38 -6.45
CA CYS A 28 7.09 -3.61 -5.40
C CYS A 28 8.29 -4.36 -4.82
N GLN A 29 8.14 -5.66 -4.53
CA GLN A 29 9.22 -6.51 -4.03
C GLN A 29 10.37 -6.61 -5.03
N LYS A 30 10.05 -6.85 -6.30
CA LYS A 30 11.03 -6.93 -7.38
C LYS A 30 11.84 -5.63 -7.51
N LEU A 31 11.17 -4.49 -7.59
CA LEU A 31 11.82 -3.18 -7.71
C LEU A 31 12.64 -2.80 -6.46
N ASN A 32 12.24 -3.27 -5.27
CA ASN A 32 13.02 -3.10 -4.06
C ASN A 32 14.32 -3.91 -4.09
N ASN A 33 14.28 -5.13 -4.64
CA ASN A 33 15.41 -6.05 -4.67
C ASN A 33 16.41 -5.78 -5.80
N GLU A 34 15.98 -5.16 -6.90
CA GLU A 34 16.84 -4.81 -8.04
C GLU A 34 17.88 -3.70 -7.73
N GLY A 35 17.86 -3.16 -6.51
CA GLY A 35 18.83 -2.18 -6.01
C GLY A 35 18.66 -0.80 -6.65
N ASP A 36 18.96 0.23 -5.87
CA ASP A 36 18.79 1.68 -6.13
C ASP A 36 19.33 2.23 -7.49
N SER A 37 19.87 1.42 -8.39
CA SER A 37 20.42 1.87 -9.68
C SER A 37 19.37 2.44 -10.64
N LYS A 38 18.09 2.09 -10.49
CA LYS A 38 16.96 2.73 -11.21
C LYS A 38 15.82 3.18 -10.31
N GLY A 39 15.66 2.57 -9.13
CA GLY A 39 14.65 2.92 -8.15
C GLY A 39 13.20 2.73 -8.66
N CYS A 40 12.25 2.74 -7.73
CA CYS A 40 10.84 2.87 -8.09
C CYS A 40 10.52 4.36 -8.27
N ASN A 41 9.78 4.73 -9.32
CA ASN A 41 9.35 6.11 -9.56
C ASN A 41 8.43 6.67 -8.46
N TRP A 42 7.89 5.80 -7.60
CA TRP A 42 7.13 6.19 -6.42
C TRP A 42 8.02 6.65 -5.24
N GLY A 43 9.34 6.55 -5.37
CA GLY A 43 10.32 6.93 -4.37
C GLY A 43 10.74 5.77 -3.47
N LYS A 44 11.23 6.09 -2.26
CA LYS A 44 11.80 5.11 -1.32
C LYS A 44 10.71 4.27 -0.66
N CYS A 45 10.89 2.95 -0.61
CA CYS A 45 9.95 1.99 0.00
C CYS A 45 9.58 2.34 1.45
N THR A 46 10.54 2.86 2.24
CA THR A 46 10.32 3.33 3.62
C THR A 46 9.22 4.40 3.72
N ASN A 47 9.16 5.32 2.76
CA ASN A 47 8.21 6.45 2.73
C ASN A 47 7.08 6.27 1.71
N CYS A 48 7.06 5.16 0.96
CA CYS A 48 6.11 4.91 -0.11
C CYS A 48 4.67 4.71 0.40
N GLY A 49 3.70 5.40 -0.22
CA GLY A 49 2.26 5.29 0.07
C GLY A 49 1.51 4.22 -0.72
N VAL A 50 2.19 3.53 -1.65
CA VAL A 50 1.56 2.51 -2.51
C VAL A 50 1.06 1.32 -1.70
N ILE A 51 1.87 0.80 -0.77
CA ILE A 51 1.49 -0.33 0.07
C ILE A 51 0.18 -0.09 0.86
N PRO A 52 0.05 0.97 1.67
CA PRO A 52 -1.20 1.23 2.39
C PRO A 52 -2.37 1.54 1.44
N LEU A 53 -2.10 2.12 0.26
CA LEU A 53 -3.13 2.31 -0.77
C LEU A 53 -3.65 0.98 -1.32
N LEU A 54 -2.77 0.04 -1.67
CA LEU A 54 -3.14 -1.29 -2.17
C LEU A 54 -3.94 -2.07 -1.12
N ILE A 55 -3.53 -2.03 0.14
CA ILE A 55 -4.26 -2.64 1.26
C ILE A 55 -5.64 -2.03 1.43
N LYS A 56 -5.76 -0.70 1.29
CA LYS A 56 -7.05 -0.02 1.30
C LYS A 56 -7.94 -0.47 0.14
N LEU A 57 -7.41 -0.54 -1.07
CA LEU A 57 -8.20 -0.89 -2.26
C LEU A 57 -8.63 -2.35 -2.27
N TYR A 58 -7.80 -3.26 -1.78
CA TYR A 58 -8.13 -4.68 -1.70
C TYR A 58 -8.89 -5.02 -0.41
N GLY A 59 -8.32 -4.71 0.75
CA GLY A 59 -8.84 -5.07 2.07
C GLY A 59 -9.92 -4.15 2.61
N GLY A 60 -10.07 -2.94 2.06
CA GLY A 60 -10.99 -1.92 2.59
C GLY A 60 -10.52 -1.29 3.90
N VAL A 61 -9.24 -1.45 4.26
CA VAL A 61 -8.65 -0.97 5.52
C VAL A 61 -7.65 0.13 5.24
N LEU A 62 -7.79 1.27 5.92
CA LEU A 62 -6.78 2.32 5.93
C LEU A 62 -5.91 2.16 7.17
N ILE A 63 -4.63 1.88 6.96
CA ILE A 63 -3.64 1.82 8.03
C ILE A 63 -3.18 3.26 8.32
N GLU A 64 -3.56 3.77 9.50
CA GLU A 64 -3.23 5.13 9.93
C GLU A 64 -2.08 5.15 10.96
N ASP A 65 -1.88 4.06 11.70
CA ASP A 65 -0.81 3.96 12.68
C ASP A 65 0.55 3.73 12.02
N LYS A 66 1.54 4.49 12.50
CA LYS A 66 2.90 4.46 11.94
C LYS A 66 3.66 3.19 12.31
N LYS A 67 3.36 2.54 13.44
CA LYS A 67 4.01 1.29 13.85
C LYS A 67 3.43 0.14 13.04
N GLU A 68 2.11 0.06 12.92
CA GLU A 68 1.40 -0.93 12.08
C GLU A 68 1.89 -0.85 10.62
N LEU A 69 2.00 0.37 10.05
CA LEU A 69 2.51 0.54 8.70
C LEU A 69 3.96 0.04 8.54
N LYS A 70 4.80 0.22 9.57
CA LYS A 70 6.17 -0.29 9.54
C LYS A 70 6.21 -1.81 9.61
N GLU A 71 5.36 -2.43 10.41
CA GLU A 71 5.27 -3.89 10.53
C GLU A 71 4.80 -4.52 9.22
N VAL A 72 3.72 -4.00 8.63
CA VAL A 72 3.23 -4.44 7.32
C VAL A 72 4.29 -4.31 6.22
N LYS A 73 5.02 -3.19 6.19
CA LYS A 73 6.10 -3.02 5.22
C LYS A 73 7.24 -4.00 5.46
N LYS A 74 7.58 -4.32 6.71
CA LYS A 74 8.55 -5.37 7.02
C LYS A 74 8.07 -6.72 6.53
N GLU A 75 6.80 -7.09 6.74
CA GLU A 75 6.27 -8.36 6.23
C GLU A 75 6.31 -8.49 4.71
N ILE A 76 6.13 -7.37 3.99
CA ILE A 76 6.14 -7.37 2.52
C ILE A 76 7.57 -7.39 1.95
N PHE A 77 8.53 -6.73 2.62
CA PHE A 77 9.88 -6.53 2.09
C PHE A 77 10.97 -7.36 2.81
N ASN A 78 10.66 -8.09 3.88
CA ASN A 78 11.58 -9.05 4.51
C ASN A 78 11.54 -10.42 3.83
#